data_AF-A0A2A3YSH3-F1
#
_entry.id   AF-A0A2A3YSH3-F1
#
_cell.length_a   1.000
_cell.length_b   1.000
_cell.length_c   1.000
_cell.angle_alpha   90.00
_cell.angle_beta   90.00
_cell.angle_gamma   90.00
#
_symmetry.space_group_name_H-M   'P 1'
#
loop_
_entity.id
_entity.type
_entity.pdbx_description
1 polymer ?
#
loop_
_entity_poly.entity_id
_entity_poly.type
_entity_poly.pdbx_seq_one_letter_code
_entity_poly.pdbx_strand_id
1 'polypeptide(L)'
;MEEQGTIVSPTLVMMRAIVDARFGDQADAAFGTGLDNVRAMIEAGITVTAGTDANETPFAPVLHGPSLHDEIDYLIDAGMTTAEAIRAATTSAAEAHGLGDRGRIVEGARAEVWVVGVSKHRP
;
A
#
# COMPACT_ATOMS: atom_id res chain seq x y z
N MET A 1 13.40 -11.87 -7.29
CA MET A 1 12.40 -10.82 -7.56
C MET A 1 13.09 -9.48 -7.72
N GLU A 2 13.93 -9.06 -6.77
CA GLU A 2 14.74 -7.83 -6.88
C GLU A 2 15.58 -7.78 -8.16
N GLU A 3 16.42 -8.81 -8.42
CA GLU A 3 17.27 -8.87 -9.62
C GLU A 3 16.51 -8.88 -10.96
N GLN A 4 15.21 -9.18 -10.93
CA GLN A 4 14.34 -9.22 -12.11
C GLN A 4 13.56 -7.91 -12.30
N GLY A 5 13.75 -6.91 -11.41
CA GLY A 5 12.98 -5.66 -11.42
C GLY A 5 11.49 -5.88 -11.13
N THR A 6 11.15 -6.95 -10.39
CA THR A 6 9.75 -7.24 -10.05
C THR A 6 9.20 -6.17 -9.11
N ILE A 7 7.99 -5.67 -9.43
CA ILE A 7 7.25 -4.72 -8.61
C ILE A 7 6.04 -5.45 -8.02
N VAL A 8 5.75 -5.22 -6.74
CA VAL A 8 4.64 -5.87 -6.02
C VAL A 8 3.67 -4.83 -5.49
N SER A 9 2.38 -5.05 -5.75
CA SER A 9 1.27 -4.37 -5.07
C SER A 9 0.59 -5.40 -4.16
N PRO A 10 0.74 -5.33 -2.83
CA PRO A 10 0.38 -6.43 -1.94
C PRO A 10 -1.11 -6.48 -1.58
N THR A 11 -1.86 -5.37 -1.73
CA THR A 11 -3.31 -5.31 -1.45
C THR A 11 -3.67 -5.81 -0.04
N LEU A 12 -2.88 -5.40 0.96
CA LEU A 12 -3.05 -5.82 2.35
C LEU A 12 -4.44 -5.49 2.88
N VAL A 13 -5.05 -4.38 2.49
CA VAL A 13 -6.44 -4.06 2.86
C VAL A 13 -7.43 -5.11 2.34
N MET A 14 -7.26 -5.59 1.11
CA MET A 14 -8.07 -6.69 0.59
C MET A 14 -7.80 -7.99 1.33
N MET A 15 -6.53 -8.29 1.63
CA MET A 15 -6.20 -9.47 2.45
C MET A 15 -6.88 -9.41 3.81
N ARG A 16 -6.86 -8.26 4.48
CA ARG A 16 -7.58 -8.02 5.74
C ARG A 16 -9.07 -8.34 5.61
N ALA A 17 -9.73 -7.75 4.61
CA ALA A 17 -11.16 -7.97 4.38
C ALA A 17 -11.49 -9.45 4.11
N ILE A 18 -10.66 -10.14 3.33
CA ILE A 18 -10.84 -11.58 3.05
C ILE A 18 -10.67 -12.40 4.32
N VAL A 19 -9.64 -12.14 5.12
CA VAL A 19 -9.40 -12.96 6.31
C VAL A 19 -10.43 -12.73 7.40
N ASP A 20 -10.94 -11.51 7.54
CA ASP A 20 -12.09 -11.19 8.40
C ASP A 20 -13.32 -11.98 7.99
N ALA A 21 -13.61 -12.05 6.69
CA ALA A 21 -14.77 -12.77 6.16
C ALA A 21 -14.63 -14.31 6.25
N ARG A 22 -13.40 -14.85 6.23
CA ARG A 22 -13.15 -16.31 6.13
C ARG A 22 -12.73 -17.00 7.40
N PHE A 23 -11.94 -16.33 8.23
CA PHE A 23 -11.17 -17.00 9.29
C PHE A 23 -11.62 -16.65 10.70
N GLY A 24 -12.56 -15.72 10.88
CA GLY A 24 -13.14 -15.37 12.19
C GLY A 24 -12.04 -15.10 13.22
N ASP A 25 -12.02 -15.87 14.32
CA ASP A 25 -11.03 -15.72 15.40
C ASP A 25 -9.56 -15.91 14.97
N GLN A 26 -9.31 -16.54 13.81
CA GLN A 26 -7.96 -16.74 13.27
C GLN A 26 -7.53 -15.63 12.29
N ALA A 27 -8.39 -14.65 12.02
CA ALA A 27 -8.17 -13.65 11.00
C ALA A 27 -6.91 -12.81 11.26
N ASP A 28 -6.62 -12.45 12.52
CA ASP A 28 -5.42 -11.67 12.86
C ASP A 28 -4.12 -12.45 12.66
N ALA A 29 -4.09 -13.73 13.02
CA ALA A 29 -2.94 -14.58 12.77
C ALA A 29 -2.69 -14.78 11.26
N ALA A 30 -3.78 -14.97 10.49
CA ALA A 30 -3.71 -15.07 9.04
C ALA A 30 -3.22 -13.76 8.39
N PHE A 31 -3.72 -12.60 8.87
CA PHE A 31 -3.28 -11.30 8.40
C PHE A 31 -1.81 -11.02 8.73
N GLY A 32 -1.37 -11.40 9.94
CA GLY A 32 0.03 -11.28 10.36
C GLY A 32 1.00 -11.99 9.42
N THR A 33 0.62 -13.15 8.88
CA THR A 33 1.42 -13.84 7.84
C THR A 33 1.55 -12.99 6.57
N GLY A 34 0.50 -12.29 6.17
CA GLY A 34 0.54 -11.35 5.04
C GLY A 34 1.50 -10.19 5.29
N LEU A 35 1.45 -9.58 6.48
CA LEU A 35 2.36 -8.51 6.88
C LEU A 35 3.82 -8.98 6.89
N ASP A 36 4.10 -10.16 7.45
CA ASP A 36 5.45 -10.71 7.52
C ASP A 36 6.02 -11.00 6.13
N ASN A 37 5.19 -11.46 5.19
CA ASN A 37 5.61 -11.65 3.80
C ASN A 37 5.98 -10.33 3.13
N VAL A 38 5.19 -9.27 3.32
CA VAL A 38 5.50 -7.94 2.77
C VAL A 38 6.75 -7.37 3.42
N ARG A 39 6.93 -7.54 4.73
CA ARG A 39 8.17 -7.18 5.44
C ARG A 39 9.39 -7.84 4.81
N ALA A 40 9.33 -9.16 4.59
CA ALA A 40 10.42 -9.89 3.96
C ALA A 40 10.73 -9.38 2.55
N MET A 41 9.72 -8.95 1.77
CA MET A 41 9.93 -8.35 0.46
C MET A 41 10.63 -6.98 0.54
N ILE A 42 10.21 -6.13 1.50
CA ILE A 42 10.84 -4.83 1.76
C ILE A 42 12.31 -5.02 2.16
N GLU A 43 12.58 -5.93 3.09
CA GLU A 43 13.95 -6.26 3.54
C GLU A 43 14.82 -6.83 2.41
N ALA A 44 14.21 -7.53 1.46
CA ALA A 44 14.87 -8.05 0.26
C ALA A 44 14.99 -7.03 -0.88
N GLY A 45 14.73 -5.73 -0.64
CA GLY A 45 14.91 -4.67 -1.64
C GLY A 45 13.91 -4.69 -2.80
N ILE A 46 12.83 -5.46 -2.70
CA ILE A 46 11.80 -5.53 -3.75
C ILE A 46 10.99 -4.22 -3.74
N THR A 47 10.77 -3.65 -4.92
CA THR A 47 9.92 -2.46 -5.06
C THR A 47 8.48 -2.82 -4.73
N VAL A 48 7.95 -2.21 -3.67
CA VAL A 48 6.55 -2.33 -3.26
C VAL A 48 5.81 -1.02 -3.54
N THR A 49 4.64 -1.11 -4.16
CA THR A 49 3.73 0.02 -4.41
C THR A 49 2.44 -0.15 -3.62
N ALA A 50 1.81 0.94 -3.21
CA ALA A 50 0.50 0.89 -2.58
C ALA A 50 -0.59 0.59 -3.63
N GLY A 51 -1.47 -0.35 -3.32
CA GLY A 51 -2.64 -0.67 -4.13
C GLY A 51 -3.62 -1.50 -3.31
N THR A 52 -4.92 -1.28 -3.45
CA THR A 52 -5.90 -1.73 -2.44
C THR A 52 -6.82 -2.85 -2.91
N ASP A 53 -6.92 -3.06 -4.23
CA ASP A 53 -7.99 -3.87 -4.85
C ASP A 53 -9.40 -3.38 -4.45
N ALA A 54 -9.59 -2.05 -4.43
CA ALA A 54 -10.88 -1.44 -4.11
C ALA A 54 -12.00 -1.93 -5.04
N ASN A 55 -13.11 -2.35 -4.45
CA ASN A 55 -14.23 -3.01 -5.11
C ASN A 55 -15.50 -2.95 -4.25
N GLU A 56 -16.64 -3.30 -4.86
CA GLU A 56 -17.96 -3.33 -4.20
C GLU A 56 -18.50 -4.75 -4.02
N THR A 57 -17.63 -5.77 -3.98
CA THR A 57 -18.09 -7.16 -3.84
C THR A 57 -18.73 -7.38 -2.46
N PRO A 58 -19.86 -8.11 -2.37
CA PRO A 58 -20.52 -8.33 -1.08
C PRO A 58 -19.70 -9.16 -0.07
N PHE A 59 -18.75 -9.95 -0.56
CA PHE A 59 -17.99 -10.88 0.27
C PHE A 59 -16.85 -10.20 1.04
N ALA A 60 -16.13 -9.28 0.40
CA ALA A 60 -14.99 -8.55 0.96
C ALA A 60 -14.92 -7.15 0.33
N PRO A 61 -15.81 -6.22 0.73
CA PRO A 61 -15.85 -4.89 0.15
C PRO A 61 -14.63 -4.07 0.58
N VAL A 62 -14.01 -3.36 -0.36
CA VAL A 62 -12.87 -2.47 -0.12
C VAL A 62 -13.19 -1.10 -0.71
N LEU A 63 -13.38 -0.09 0.15
CA LEU A 63 -13.90 1.22 -0.27
C LEU A 63 -12.92 2.00 -1.16
N HIS A 64 -13.40 2.53 -2.28
CA HIS A 64 -12.62 3.42 -3.15
C HIS A 64 -12.25 4.72 -2.42
N GLY A 65 -10.95 5.05 -2.36
CA GLY A 65 -10.45 6.25 -1.70
C GLY A 65 -9.90 5.96 -0.29
N PRO A 66 -10.76 5.79 0.74
CA PRO A 66 -10.31 5.56 2.11
C PRO A 66 -9.38 4.37 2.29
N SER A 67 -9.61 3.27 1.54
CA SER A 67 -8.75 2.07 1.63
C SER A 67 -7.28 2.35 1.32
N LEU A 68 -6.96 3.40 0.55
CA LEU A 68 -5.56 3.71 0.25
C LEU A 68 -4.82 4.21 1.49
N HIS A 69 -5.53 4.88 2.42
CA HIS A 69 -4.95 5.29 3.69
C HIS A 69 -4.64 4.08 4.57
N ASP A 70 -5.56 3.11 4.64
CA ASP A 70 -5.35 1.88 5.40
C ASP A 70 -4.20 1.04 4.80
N GLU A 71 -4.05 0.99 3.47
CA GLU A 71 -2.93 0.30 2.81
C GLU A 71 -1.60 0.96 3.13
N ILE A 72 -1.54 2.30 3.14
CA ILE A 72 -0.34 3.05 3.54
C ILE A 72 0.02 2.73 5.00
N ASP A 73 -0.95 2.67 5.90
CA ASP A 73 -0.73 2.32 7.30
C ASP A 73 -0.20 0.88 7.43
N TYR A 74 -0.78 -0.09 6.69
CA TYR A 74 -0.28 -1.46 6.71
C TYR A 74 1.12 -1.63 6.11
N LEU A 75 1.50 -0.83 5.11
CA LEU A 75 2.88 -0.81 4.60
C LEU A 75 3.86 -0.28 5.65
N ILE A 76 3.44 0.66 6.49
CA ILE A 76 4.22 1.14 7.64
C ILE A 76 4.35 0.02 8.68
N ASP A 77 3.25 -0.68 9.02
CA ASP A 77 3.27 -1.83 9.93
C ASP A 77 4.16 -2.98 9.40
N ALA A 78 4.23 -3.14 8.08
CA ALA A 78 5.11 -4.08 7.40
C ALA A 78 6.59 -3.64 7.41
N GLY A 79 6.92 -2.44 7.86
CA GLY A 79 8.30 -1.99 8.09
C GLY A 79 8.77 -0.83 7.22
N MET A 80 7.91 -0.23 6.40
CA MET A 80 8.24 1.03 5.72
C MET A 80 8.26 2.20 6.71
N THR A 81 9.17 3.15 6.50
CA THR A 81 9.03 4.49 7.06
C THR A 81 7.82 5.20 6.43
N THR A 82 7.25 6.19 7.11
CA THR A 82 6.16 7.01 6.55
C THR A 82 6.52 7.62 5.19
N ALA A 83 7.78 8.05 5.02
CA ALA A 83 8.25 8.62 3.76
C ALA A 83 8.32 7.58 2.63
N GLU A 84 8.67 6.32 2.95
CA GLU A 84 8.65 5.20 1.99
C GLU A 84 7.23 4.84 1.60
N ALA A 85 6.31 4.74 2.55
CA ALA A 85 4.90 4.43 2.25
C ALA A 85 4.24 5.51 1.38
N ILE A 86 4.55 6.80 1.61
CA ILE A 86 4.10 7.89 0.72
C ILE A 86 4.71 7.73 -0.69
N ARG A 87 5.99 7.36 -0.81
CA ARG A 87 6.62 7.10 -2.13
C ARG A 87 5.97 5.90 -2.83
N ALA A 88 5.65 4.84 -2.10
CA ALA A 88 4.95 3.65 -2.59
C ALA A 88 3.59 4.01 -3.24
N ALA A 89 2.91 5.04 -2.73
CA ALA A 89 1.64 5.56 -3.26
C ALA A 89 1.79 6.70 -4.29
N THR A 90 3.01 7.17 -4.58
CA THR A 90 3.25 8.32 -5.47
C THR A 90 4.32 8.00 -6.51
N THR A 91 5.58 8.33 -6.22
CA THR A 91 6.71 8.18 -7.13
C THR A 91 6.89 6.73 -7.59
N SER A 92 6.91 5.77 -6.67
CA SER A 92 7.17 4.36 -7.01
C SER A 92 6.03 3.77 -7.83
N ALA A 93 4.77 4.16 -7.54
CA ALA A 93 3.62 3.77 -8.34
C ALA A 93 3.67 4.39 -9.75
N ALA A 94 4.04 5.67 -9.87
CA ALA A 94 4.19 6.33 -11.17
C ALA A 94 5.28 5.64 -12.01
N GLU A 95 6.43 5.31 -11.40
CA GLU A 95 7.51 4.58 -12.04
C GLU A 95 7.08 3.17 -12.47
N ALA A 96 6.35 2.45 -11.62
CA ALA A 96 5.81 1.13 -11.94
C ALA A 96 4.89 1.13 -13.17
N HIS A 97 4.17 2.23 -13.39
CA HIS A 97 3.30 2.43 -14.56
C HIS A 97 3.99 3.14 -15.75
N GLY A 98 5.29 3.42 -15.67
CA GLY A 98 6.04 4.11 -16.73
C GLY A 98 5.64 5.58 -16.91
N LEU A 99 5.11 6.21 -15.86
CA LEU A 99 4.64 7.60 -15.86
C LEU A 99 5.72 8.53 -15.29
N GLY A 100 6.61 9.00 -16.15
CA GLY A 100 7.70 9.92 -15.75
C GLY A 100 7.28 11.37 -15.49
N ASP A 101 6.04 11.73 -15.79
CA ASP A 101 5.53 13.11 -15.71
C ASP A 101 4.78 13.42 -14.41
N ARG A 102 4.66 12.48 -13.46
CA ARG A 102 3.87 12.65 -12.23
C ARG A 102 4.44 11.89 -11.04
N GLY A 103 3.78 12.00 -9.88
CA GLY A 103 4.19 11.35 -8.63
C GLY A 103 5.37 12.03 -7.93
N ARG A 104 5.83 13.20 -8.42
CA ARG A 104 6.94 14.00 -7.87
C ARG A 104 6.58 15.49 -7.95
N ILE A 105 7.04 16.28 -6.98
CA ILE A 105 6.94 17.74 -7.00
C ILE A 105 8.26 18.30 -7.51
N VAL A 106 8.38 18.44 -8.83
CA VAL A 106 9.55 18.98 -9.54
C VAL A 106 9.10 19.83 -10.71
N GLU A 107 9.94 20.77 -11.15
CA GLU A 107 9.66 21.58 -12.34
C GLU A 107 9.42 20.71 -13.58
N GLY A 108 8.43 21.07 -14.39
CA GLY A 108 8.07 20.33 -15.61
C GLY A 108 7.19 19.09 -15.41
N ALA A 109 7.00 18.61 -14.17
CA ALA A 109 6.03 17.56 -13.87
C ALA A 109 4.58 18.09 -13.93
N ARG A 110 3.64 17.18 -14.18
CA ARG A 110 2.21 17.44 -14.11
C ARG A 110 1.84 17.86 -12.68
N ALA A 111 1.03 18.91 -12.56
CA ALA A 111 0.63 19.49 -11.29
C ALA A 111 -0.46 18.66 -10.56
N GLU A 112 -0.12 17.44 -10.16
CA GLU A 112 -0.95 16.58 -9.31
C GLU A 112 -0.49 16.71 -7.85
N VAL A 113 -1.10 17.65 -7.13
CA VAL A 113 -0.69 18.00 -5.76
C VAL A 113 -1.88 17.93 -4.82
N TRP A 114 -1.67 17.27 -3.68
CA TRP A 114 -2.62 17.21 -2.57
C TRP A 114 -2.02 17.92 -1.35
N VAL A 115 -2.82 18.73 -0.67
CA VAL A 115 -2.44 19.37 0.59
C VAL A 115 -3.28 18.76 1.69
N VAL A 116 -2.61 18.18 2.69
CA VAL A 116 -3.26 17.51 3.82
C VAL A 116 -2.92 18.23 5.12
N GLY A 117 -3.84 18.18 6.08
CA GLY A 117 -3.56 18.63 7.44
C GLY A 117 -2.69 17.63 8.20
N VAL A 118 -2.04 18.09 9.27
CA VAL A 118 -1.37 17.20 10.23
C VAL A 118 -2.40 16.62 11.19
N SER A 119 -2.51 15.30 11.23
CA SER A 119 -3.23 14.60 12.28
C SER A 119 -2.32 14.41 13.49
N LYS A 120 -2.78 14.78 14.69
CA LYS A 120 -2.17 14.32 15.94
C LYS A 120 -2.68 12.89 16.15
N HIS A 121 -1.79 11.90 16.07
CA HIS A 121 -1.94 10.47 16.39
C HIS A 121 -3.35 9.94 16.77
N ARG A 122 -3.80 8.86 16.09
CA ARG A 122 -4.90 8.01 16.57
C ARG A 122 -4.54 7.43 17.96
N PRO A 123 -5.51 7.25 18.87
CA PRO A 123 -5.31 6.68 20.20
C PRO A 123 -4.79 5.25 20.19
#